data_AF-A0A559RI43-F1
#
_entry.id   AF-A0A559RI43-F1
#
_cell.length_a   1.000
_cell.length_b   1.000
_cell.length_c   1.000
_cell.angle_alpha   90.00
_cell.angle_beta   90.00
_cell.angle_gamma   90.00
#
_symmetry.space_group_name_H-M   'P 1'
#
loop_
_entity.id
_entity.type
_entity.pdbx_description
1 polymer ?
#
loop_
_entity_poly.entity_id
_entity_poly.type
_entity_poly.pdbx_seq_one_letter_code
_entity_poly.pdbx_strand_id
1 'polypeptide(L)'
;MTIVINAIEINKAKILNLLSKGKKLQAIKTVREQLDVGLYESKIIVENLEQNPNFYDGRPHTISTDFPDMETLDTDPIKTTSGHIISDTSSKFKDTVIIFIIIAIVVLLLIQFSK
;
A
#
# COMPACT_ATOMS: atom_id res chain seq x y z
N MET A 1 -15.86 -9.36 9.73
CA MET A 1 -14.70 -9.06 10.60
C MET A 1 -14.10 -7.75 10.13
N THR A 2 -14.17 -6.72 10.96
CA THR A 2 -13.68 -5.36 10.68
C THR A 2 -12.45 -5.09 11.54
N ILE A 3 -11.59 -4.18 11.09
CA ILE A 3 -10.49 -3.62 11.89
C ILE A 3 -10.60 -2.10 11.85
N VAL A 4 -10.27 -1.46 12.96
CA VAL A 4 -10.30 0.00 13.09
C VAL A 4 -8.86 0.50 12.99
N ILE A 5 -8.58 1.31 11.97
CA ILE A 5 -7.29 1.97 11.79
C ILE A 5 -7.59 3.45 11.61
N ASN A 6 -6.93 4.32 12.39
CA ASN A 6 -7.17 5.76 12.37
C ASN A 6 -8.67 6.15 12.51
N ALA A 7 -9.41 5.47 13.41
CA ALA A 7 -10.86 5.61 13.61
C ALA A 7 -11.75 5.25 12.39
N ILE A 8 -11.20 4.65 11.34
CA ILE A 8 -11.93 4.19 10.16
C ILE A 8 -12.07 2.66 10.22
N GLU A 9 -13.29 2.18 10.01
CA GLU A 9 -13.58 0.75 9.93
C GLU A 9 -13.32 0.22 8.52
N ILE A 10 -12.44 -0.77 8.42
CA ILE A 10 -12.15 -1.47 7.15
C ILE A 10 -12.48 -2.95 7.22
N ASN A 11 -12.87 -3.52 6.08
CA ASN A 11 -13.22 -4.92 5.99
C ASN A 11 -11.95 -5.80 5.91
N LYS A 12 -11.53 -6.29 7.07
CA LYS A 12 -10.39 -7.21 7.23
C LYS A 12 -10.49 -8.43 6.32
N ALA A 13 -11.67 -9.05 6.24
CA ALA A 13 -11.85 -10.28 5.46
C ALA A 13 -11.60 -10.06 3.97
N LYS A 14 -11.98 -8.88 3.45
CA LYS A 14 -11.72 -8.48 2.06
C LYS A 14 -10.22 -8.36 1.79
N ILE A 15 -9.46 -7.74 2.70
CA ILE A 15 -8.02 -7.56 2.58
C ILE A 15 -7.30 -8.92 2.64
N LEU A 16 -7.66 -9.76 3.61
CA LEU A 16 -7.10 -11.12 3.73
C LEU A 16 -7.40 -11.98 2.49
N ASN A 17 -8.57 -11.85 1.88
CA ASN A 17 -8.90 -12.56 0.64
C ASN A 17 -8.04 -12.12 -0.55
N LEU A 18 -7.69 -10.82 -0.61
CA LEU A 18 -6.78 -10.30 -1.65
C LEU A 18 -5.35 -10.80 -1.42
N LEU A 19 -4.90 -10.82 -0.17
CA LEU A 19 -3.60 -11.36 0.24
C LEU A 19 -3.49 -12.86 -0.09
N SER A 20 -4.50 -13.67 0.25
CA SER A 20 -4.50 -15.12 -0.02
C SER A 20 -4.50 -15.45 -1.52
N LYS A 21 -4.91 -14.50 -2.38
CA LYS A 21 -4.89 -14.62 -3.84
C LYS A 21 -3.60 -14.09 -4.48
N GLY A 22 -2.60 -13.69 -3.68
CA GLY A 22 -1.37 -13.06 -4.16
C GLY A 22 -1.57 -11.64 -4.72
N LYS A 23 -2.73 -11.01 -4.48
CA LYS A 23 -3.08 -9.68 -5.00
C LYS A 23 -2.69 -8.56 -4.04
N LYS A 24 -1.46 -8.59 -3.51
CA LYS A 24 -0.95 -7.64 -2.51
C LYS A 24 -1.10 -6.18 -2.94
N LEU A 25 -0.82 -5.87 -4.20
CA LEU A 25 -0.98 -4.50 -4.73
C LEU A 25 -2.44 -4.01 -4.68
N GLN A 26 -3.41 -4.89 -4.93
CA GLN A 26 -4.84 -4.55 -4.82
C GLN A 26 -5.27 -4.35 -3.37
N ALA A 27 -4.69 -5.12 -2.44
CA ALA A 27 -4.89 -4.92 -1.01
C ALA A 27 -4.38 -3.55 -0.56
N ILE A 28 -3.15 -3.18 -0.94
CA ILE A 28 -2.55 -1.87 -0.63
C ILE A 28 -3.39 -0.73 -1.18
N LYS A 29 -3.82 -0.85 -2.44
CA LYS A 29 -4.72 0.12 -3.07
C LYS A 29 -6.04 0.27 -2.30
N THR A 30 -6.65 -0.85 -1.91
CA THR A 30 -7.92 -0.84 -1.16
C THR A 30 -7.77 -0.15 0.20
N VAL A 31 -6.69 -0.45 0.93
CA VAL A 31 -6.37 0.17 2.22
C VAL A 31 -6.15 1.67 2.05
N ARG A 32 -5.36 2.07 1.04
CA ARG A 32 -5.10 3.47 0.71
C ARG A 32 -6.40 4.25 0.44
N GLU A 33 -7.27 3.71 -0.40
CA GLU A 33 -8.55 4.35 -0.78
C GLU A 33 -9.55 4.43 0.37
N GLN A 34 -9.54 3.45 1.28
CA GLN A 34 -10.49 3.42 2.41
C GLN A 34 -10.05 4.29 3.58
N LEU A 35 -8.75 4.36 3.84
CA LEU A 35 -8.19 5.08 4.98
C LEU A 35 -7.69 6.49 4.63
N ASP A 36 -7.65 6.82 3.34
CA ASP A 36 -7.04 8.05 2.80
C ASP A 36 -5.60 8.28 3.30
N VAL A 37 -4.84 7.18 3.41
CA VAL A 37 -3.47 7.14 3.93
C VAL A 37 -2.43 7.18 2.81
N GLY A 38 -1.17 7.43 3.19
CA GLY A 38 -0.05 7.39 2.25
C GLY A 38 0.16 5.99 1.63
N LEU A 39 0.88 5.94 0.50
CA LEU A 39 1.25 4.67 -0.14
C LEU A 39 2.15 3.82 0.79
N TYR A 40 3.03 4.48 1.54
CA TYR A 40 3.90 3.82 2.51
C TYR A 40 3.09 3.21 3.66
N GLU A 41 2.20 3.99 4.28
CA GLU A 41 1.35 3.53 5.38
C GLU A 41 0.44 2.37 4.96
N SER A 42 -0.20 2.49 3.79
CA SER A 42 -1.03 1.41 3.23
C SER A 42 -0.24 0.14 2.95
N LYS A 43 1.04 0.26 2.55
CA LYS A 43 1.95 -0.89 2.41
C LYS A 43 2.22 -1.55 3.76
N ILE A 44 2.58 -0.78 4.78
CA ILE A 44 2.86 -1.30 6.12
C ILE A 44 1.64 -2.00 6.72
N ILE A 45 0.45 -1.41 6.58
CA ILE A 45 -0.80 -2.01 7.07
C ILE A 45 -1.05 -3.38 6.45
N VAL A 46 -0.86 -3.49 5.13
CA VAL A 46 -1.07 -4.75 4.40
C VAL A 46 0.02 -5.78 4.73
N GLU A 47 1.26 -5.35 4.90
CA GLU A 47 2.38 -6.21 5.30
C GLU A 47 2.18 -6.80 6.69
N ASN A 48 1.71 -5.99 7.64
CA ASN A 48 1.38 -6.45 8.98
C ASN A 48 0.24 -7.49 8.97
N LEU A 49 -0.79 -7.26 8.14
CA LEU A 49 -1.90 -8.22 7.95
C LEU A 49 -1.47 -9.51 7.25
N GLU A 50 -0.47 -9.44 6.36
CA GLU A 50 0.09 -10.59 5.66
C GLU A 50 0.94 -11.46 6.60
N GLN A 51 1.79 -10.83 7.42
CA GLN A 51 2.61 -11.54 8.39
C GLN A 51 1.81 -12.09 9.57
N ASN A 52 0.87 -11.29 10.08
CA ASN A 52 -0.01 -11.69 11.16
C ASN A 52 -1.44 -11.22 10.87
N PRO A 53 -2.35 -12.15 10.50
CA PRO A 53 -3.74 -11.80 10.25
C PRO A 53 -4.41 -11.12 11.44
N ASN A 54 -3.96 -11.34 12.68
CA ASN A 54 -4.53 -10.74 13.88
C ASN A 54 -3.75 -9.53 14.40
N PHE A 55 -2.85 -8.97 13.60
CA PHE A 55 -2.06 -7.80 13.99
C PHE A 55 -2.93 -6.61 14.41
N TYR A 56 -4.08 -6.41 13.75
CA TYR A 56 -5.08 -5.42 14.15
C TYR A 56 -6.24 -6.17 14.82
N ASP A 57 -6.24 -6.17 16.16
CA ASP A 57 -7.19 -6.91 17.00
C ASP A 57 -8.44 -6.08 17.40
N GLY A 58 -8.58 -4.87 16.88
CA GLY A 58 -9.69 -3.96 17.19
C GLY A 58 -9.36 -2.92 18.27
N ARG A 59 -8.17 -2.97 18.88
CA ARG A 59 -7.63 -1.82 19.61
C ARG A 59 -7.20 -0.73 18.60
N PRO A 60 -7.21 0.56 18.95
CA PRO A 60 -6.67 1.60 18.08
C PRO A 60 -5.15 1.40 17.92
N HIS A 61 -4.70 0.96 16.74
CA HIS A 61 -3.28 0.85 16.40
C HIS A 61 -2.89 2.07 15.56
N THR A 62 -2.06 2.95 16.13
CA THR A 62 -1.46 4.07 15.39
C THR A 62 -0.26 3.54 14.60
N ILE A 63 -0.27 3.70 13.28
CA ILE A 63 0.87 3.36 12.43
C ILE A 63 1.89 4.52 12.56
N SER A 64 2.93 4.35 13.37
CA SER A 64 4.09 5.26 13.35
C SER A 64 5.07 4.79 12.27
N THR A 65 5.49 5.70 11.39
CA THR A 65 6.48 5.47 10.31
C THR A 65 7.91 5.81 10.73
N ASP A 66 8.16 5.99 12.02
CA ASP A 66 9.52 6.10 12.54
C ASP A 66 10.15 4.71 12.51
N PHE A 67 10.98 4.47 11.49
CA PHE A 67 11.83 3.29 11.41
C PHE A 67 12.76 3.27 12.65
N PRO A 68 12.70 2.26 13.54
CA PRO A 68 13.76 2.07 14.49
C PRO A 68 14.91 1.36 13.78
N ASP A 69 16.11 1.84 14.06
CA ASP A 69 17.36 1.21 13.66
C ASP A 69 17.34 -0.27 14.06
N MET A 70 17.94 -1.08 13.21
CA MET A 70 18.12 -2.52 13.37
C MET A 70 18.65 -2.88 14.76
N GLU A 71 17.79 -3.32 15.68
CA GLU A 71 18.18 -4.20 16.79
C GLU A 71 17.00 -5.00 17.37
N THR A 72 17.16 -6.32 17.23
CA THR A 72 16.58 -7.47 17.95
C THR A 72 15.21 -7.38 18.61
N LEU A 73 14.37 -8.34 18.20
CA LEU A 73 13.24 -8.96 18.93
C LEU A 73 13.29 -8.69 20.45
N ASP A 74 12.33 -7.93 20.96
CA ASP A 74 11.43 -8.35 22.04
C ASP A 74 10.32 -7.29 22.21
N THR A 75 9.17 -7.76 22.68
CA THR A 75 7.86 -7.08 22.64
C THR A 75 7.82 -5.84 23.54
N ASP A 76 7.34 -4.66 23.07
CA ASP A 76 6.66 -3.55 23.79
C ASP A 76 6.78 -2.18 23.03
N PRO A 77 6.41 -1.00 23.61
CA PRO A 77 5.14 -0.28 23.50
C PRO A 77 5.19 0.95 22.55
N ILE A 78 4.07 1.24 21.89
CA ILE A 78 3.90 2.36 20.93
C ILE A 78 4.03 3.71 21.66
N LYS A 79 5.08 4.48 21.33
CA LYS A 79 5.34 5.85 21.81
C LYS A 79 5.01 6.90 20.73
N THR A 80 4.59 8.05 21.24
CA THR A 80 3.83 9.18 20.69
C THR A 80 4.54 10.17 19.75
N THR A 81 3.76 10.79 18.85
CA THR A 81 3.78 12.21 18.41
C THR A 81 5.03 12.77 17.73
N SER A 82 4.93 13.18 16.46
CA SER A 82 5.18 14.56 15.97
C SER A 82 5.33 14.61 14.44
N GLY A 83 4.93 15.74 13.85
CA GLY A 83 4.63 15.85 12.42
C GLY A 83 5.81 15.94 11.46
N HIS A 84 5.53 15.63 10.20
CA HIS A 84 6.22 16.23 9.07
C HIS A 84 5.39 16.14 7.78
N ILE A 85 5.84 16.94 6.82
CA ILE A 85 5.13 17.60 5.72
C ILE A 85 4.84 16.65 4.54
N ILE A 86 3.70 16.89 3.89
CA ILE A 86 3.21 16.32 2.64
C ILE A 86 4.33 16.25 1.59
N SER A 87 4.59 15.05 1.05
CA SER A 87 5.32 14.92 -0.21
C SER A 87 4.43 14.26 -1.25
N ASP A 88 3.93 15.07 -2.19
CA ASP A 88 3.36 14.62 -3.45
C ASP A 88 4.42 13.88 -4.26
N THR A 89 4.53 12.57 -4.04
CA THR A 89 5.36 11.69 -4.85
C THR A 89 4.62 11.40 -6.16
N SER A 90 4.96 12.22 -7.17
CA SER A 90 4.64 11.98 -8.58
C SER A 90 5.25 10.65 -9.01
N SER A 91 4.45 9.58 -8.95
CA SER A 91 4.93 8.22 -9.21
C SER A 91 5.24 8.04 -10.70
N LYS A 92 6.43 7.49 -10.98
CA LYS A 92 6.99 7.07 -12.29
C LYS A 92 6.08 6.18 -13.16
N PHE A 93 4.93 5.76 -12.63
CA PHE A 93 3.91 4.99 -13.32
C PHE A 93 3.35 5.70 -14.56
N LYS A 94 3.22 7.03 -14.52
CA LYS A 94 2.72 7.79 -15.67
C LYS A 94 3.71 7.76 -16.85
N ASP A 95 5.00 7.80 -16.55
CA ASP A 95 6.06 7.80 -17.57
C ASP A 95 6.16 6.44 -18.27
N THR A 96 6.05 5.34 -17.54
CA THR A 96 6.06 3.98 -18.13
C THR A 96 4.85 3.73 -19.03
N VAL A 97 3.67 4.21 -18.65
CA VAL A 97 2.45 4.04 -19.47
C VAL A 97 2.56 4.81 -20.79
N ILE A 98 3.11 6.03 -20.76
CA ILE A 98 3.32 6.85 -21.97
C ILE A 98 4.30 6.18 -22.93
N ILE A 99 5.42 5.62 -22.42
CA ILE A 99 6.41 4.91 -23.24
C ILE A 99 5.78 3.70 -23.94
N PHE A 100 4.94 2.92 -23.25
CA PHE A 100 4.30 1.73 -23.84
C PHE A 100 3.32 2.10 -24.96
N ILE A 101 2.59 3.22 -24.80
CA ILE A 101 1.70 3.76 -25.85
C ILE A 101 2.51 4.18 -27.08
N ILE A 102 3.63 4.87 -26.90
CA ILE A 102 4.49 5.30 -28.01
C ILE A 102 5.04 4.08 -28.77
N ILE A 103 5.53 3.07 -28.05
CA ILE A 103 6.04 1.82 -28.67
C ILE A 103 4.94 1.13 -29.48
N ALA A 104 3.73 1.01 -28.94
CA ALA A 104 2.60 0.40 -29.63
C ALA A 104 2.24 1.14 -30.93
N ILE A 105 2.26 2.48 -30.91
CA ILE A 105 2.02 3.31 -32.09
C ILE A 105 3.11 3.11 -33.16
N VAL A 106 4.38 3.05 -32.75
CA VAL A 106 5.50 2.82 -33.67
C VAL A 106 5.38 1.46 -34.35
N VAL A 107 5.04 0.40 -33.60
CA VAL A 107 4.84 -0.95 -34.15
C VAL A 107 3.70 -0.96 -35.18
N LEU A 108 2.58 -0.29 -34.89
CA LEU A 108 1.46 -0.15 -35.82
C LEU A 108 1.87 0.55 -37.12
N LEU A 109 2.69 1.61 -37.04
CA LEU A 109 3.20 2.31 -38.21
C LEU A 109 4.13 1.43 -39.06
N LEU A 110 5.01 0.63 -38.44
CA LEU A 110 5.88 -0.29 -39.16
C LEU A 110 5.10 -1.37 -39.93
N ILE A 111 4.01 -1.87 -39.33
CA ILE A 111 3.11 -2.84 -39.98
C ILE A 111 2.41 -2.21 -41.18
N GLN A 112 1.87 -0.99 -41.02
CA GLN A 112 1.19 -0.28 -42.10
C GLN A 112 2.12 0.11 -43.25
N PHE A 113 3.39 0.39 -42.95
CA PHE A 113 4.38 0.76 -43.95
C PHE A 113 4.98 -0.45 -44.69
N SER A 114 4.95 -1.63 -44.08
CA SER A 114 5.42 -2.88 -44.70
C SER A 114 4.37 -3.55 -45.61
N LYS A 115 3.18 -2.97 -45.71
CA LYS A 115 2.07 -3.43 -46.54
C LYS A 115 1.92 -2.53 -47.76
#